data_AF-A0AAD8FI11-F1
#
_entry.id   AF-A0AAD8FI11-F1
#
_cell.length_a   1.000
_cell.length_b   1.000
_cell.length_c   1.000
_cell.angle_alpha   90.00
_cell.angle_beta   90.00
_cell.angle_gamma   90.00
#
_symmetry.space_group_name_H-M   'P 1'
#
loop_
_entity.id
_entity.type
_entity.pdbx_description
1 polymer ?
#
loop_
_entity_poly.entity_id
_entity_poly.type
_entity_poly.pdbx_seq_one_letter_code
_entity_poly.pdbx_strand_id
1 'polypeptide(L)'
;MFMTGKDNEMAAQQEGVHDKQQKQLLRKENEEKRQQQTMEDEYEPSSSSTKKRTNKTEIGCHTALFTKHVTSALDRNQTSDREALRLMIPIAAALGHDPSSLTVSRSTIQRARKKARTVGTGGKHPKAFSLCCGPSKSPNIPIFKRFKEVWERIKLDNFSKLELTSSTDDFRENTVSFLTNFVDLKSQVRDDYEELIELTMIILGDPPKTIHWRAPGPVHHARWMAKLIYAIKIYLFRHQKEIFSLTAKEESQLKRFVQFGALLYTKSWIQAPCAAEAPGGDLLLWKNLQQYQSIDHDISIAAQKILQNHMWYLSDETVSLALFSDEVSPIEKQKIITGFGIEPSERHVRGDPSLLQIEDVSLGHFSTRRSQNLLTKLQIGHSFLVLPPEQWNDNTDYQKGKQRINDLRVVNDTAERGVKLFEDYNRLLTKNEKEKQFILQVVEANRKVIPAQTTKKSVICAVSV
;
A
#
# COMPACT_ATOMS: atom_id res chain seq x y z
N MET A 1 -60.91 -1.12 -1.30
CA MET A 1 -61.40 0.12 -0.66
C MET A 1 -60.55 1.24 -1.25
N PHE A 2 -61.06 1.92 -2.28
CA PHE A 2 -60.34 2.99 -2.97
C PHE A 2 -60.36 4.23 -2.07
N MET A 3 -59.20 4.68 -1.60
CA MET A 3 -59.09 5.94 -0.86
C MET A 3 -59.53 7.08 -1.78
N THR A 4 -60.43 7.91 -1.27
CA THR A 4 -61.07 8.98 -2.05
C THR A 4 -60.11 10.16 -2.16
N GLY A 5 -60.27 11.00 -3.20
CA GLY A 5 -59.38 12.14 -3.47
C GLY A 5 -59.16 13.11 -2.29
N LYS A 6 -60.06 13.13 -1.30
CA LYS A 6 -59.91 13.90 -0.05
C LYS A 6 -58.86 13.33 0.91
N ASP A 7 -58.60 12.02 0.89
CA ASP A 7 -57.65 11.37 1.80
C ASP A 7 -56.19 11.63 1.36
N ASN A 8 -55.95 11.73 0.05
CA ASN A 8 -54.65 12.09 -0.52
C ASN A 8 -54.29 13.57 -0.27
N GLU A 9 -55.27 14.49 -0.29
CA GLU A 9 -55.04 15.89 0.05
C GLU A 9 -54.70 16.07 1.53
N MET A 10 -55.34 15.31 2.42
CA MET A 10 -55.03 15.33 3.85
C MET A 10 -53.62 14.81 4.16
N ALA A 11 -53.19 13.74 3.47
CA ALA A 11 -51.83 13.19 3.62
C ALA A 11 -50.76 14.18 3.11
N ALA A 12 -50.99 14.83 1.97
CA ALA A 12 -50.08 15.85 1.43
C ALA A 12 -49.99 17.10 2.32
N GLN A 13 -51.10 17.50 2.96
CA GLN A 13 -51.10 18.59 3.94
C GLN A 13 -50.33 18.22 5.21
N GLN A 14 -50.44 16.97 5.69
CA GLN A 14 -49.70 16.49 6.86
C GLN A 14 -48.19 16.38 6.59
N GLU A 15 -47.77 15.90 5.42
CA GLU A 15 -46.35 15.89 5.02
C GLU A 15 -45.78 17.32 4.89
N GLY A 16 -46.57 18.25 4.33
CA GLY A 16 -46.17 19.66 4.23
C GLY A 16 -46.01 20.36 5.58
N VAL A 17 -46.80 19.96 6.59
CA VAL A 17 -46.66 20.46 7.97
C VAL A 17 -45.43 19.85 8.66
N HIS A 18 -45.17 18.56 8.45
CA HIS A 18 -44.01 17.87 9.01
C HIS A 18 -42.68 18.40 8.44
N ASP A 19 -42.59 18.65 7.13
CA ASP A 19 -41.40 19.24 6.48
C ASP A 19 -41.16 20.70 6.94
N LYS A 20 -42.23 21.47 7.17
CA LYS A 20 -42.13 22.82 7.75
C LYS A 20 -41.62 22.80 9.20
N GLN A 21 -42.08 21.85 10.02
CA GLN A 21 -41.60 21.68 11.40
C GLN A 21 -40.13 21.23 11.44
N GLN A 22 -39.71 20.29 10.58
CA GLN A 22 -38.29 19.89 10.49
C GLN A 22 -37.39 21.04 10.04
N LYS A 23 -37.82 21.86 9.08
CA LYS A 23 -37.06 23.05 8.64
C LYS A 23 -36.97 24.13 9.72
N GLN A 24 -37.98 24.30 10.57
CA GLN A 24 -37.92 25.20 11.72
C GLN A 24 -36.98 24.68 12.82
N LEU A 25 -36.98 23.38 13.09
CA LEU A 25 -36.04 22.74 14.02
C LEU A 25 -34.59 22.88 13.57
N LEU A 26 -34.30 22.64 12.28
CA LEU A 26 -32.96 22.83 11.70
C LEU A 26 -32.51 24.30 11.73
N ARG A 27 -33.43 25.26 11.59
CA ARG A 27 -33.11 26.69 11.72
C ARG A 27 -32.78 27.06 13.16
N LYS A 28 -33.55 26.58 14.15
CA LYS A 28 -33.23 26.77 15.57
C LYS A 28 -31.89 26.15 15.96
N GLU A 29 -31.60 24.92 15.53
CA GLU A 29 -30.30 24.28 15.78
C GLU A 29 -29.14 25.07 15.15
N ASN A 30 -29.33 25.66 13.98
CA ASN A 30 -28.30 26.45 13.31
C ASN A 30 -28.13 27.84 13.94
N GLU A 31 -29.20 28.44 14.48
CA GLU A 31 -29.13 29.69 15.26
C GLU A 31 -28.45 29.45 16.62
N GLU A 32 -28.75 28.35 17.31
CA GLU A 32 -28.09 27.95 18.56
C GLU A 32 -26.59 27.66 18.33
N LYS A 33 -26.23 26.98 17.23
CA LYS A 33 -24.83 26.77 16.83
C LYS A 33 -24.12 28.08 16.48
N ARG A 34 -24.81 29.03 15.84
CA ARG A 34 -24.25 30.37 15.54
C ARG A 34 -24.04 31.20 16.81
N GLN A 35 -24.96 31.14 17.77
CA GLN A 35 -24.85 31.84 19.05
C GLN A 35 -23.73 31.23 19.93
N GLN A 36 -23.57 29.90 19.93
CA GLN A 36 -22.42 29.24 20.57
C GLN A 36 -21.08 29.60 19.92
N GLN A 37 -21.05 29.79 18.60
CA GLN A 37 -19.85 30.18 17.86
C GLN A 37 -19.48 31.66 18.04
N THR A 38 -20.46 32.55 18.28
CA THR A 38 -20.19 33.98 18.58
C THR A 38 -19.76 34.22 20.02
N MET A 39 -20.19 33.37 20.97
CA MET A 39 -19.72 33.39 22.37
C MET A 39 -18.31 32.79 22.54
N GLU A 40 -17.78 32.04 21.57
CA GLU A 40 -16.41 31.49 21.58
C GLU A 40 -15.35 32.45 20.99
N ASP A 41 -15.76 33.56 20.35
CA ASP A 41 -14.85 34.50 19.66
C ASP A 41 -14.51 35.77 20.49
N GLU A 42 -14.95 35.88 21.74
CA GLU A 42 -14.58 36.98 22.63
C GLU A 42 -13.45 36.57 23.60
N TYR A 43 -12.22 36.55 23.08
CA TYR A 43 -11.03 36.69 23.92
C TYR A 43 -10.27 37.94 23.47
N GLU A 44 -10.48 39.04 24.19
CA GLU A 44 -9.65 40.23 24.09
C GLU A 44 -8.31 39.99 24.79
N PRO A 45 -7.16 40.16 24.11
CA PRO A 45 -5.89 40.25 24.80
C PRO A 45 -5.73 41.70 25.31
N SER A 46 -5.72 41.88 26.63
CA SER A 46 -5.28 43.16 27.22
C SER A 46 -3.82 43.44 26.81
N SER A 47 -3.61 44.60 26.19
CA SER A 47 -2.33 45.27 25.95
C SER A 47 -1.52 45.38 27.26
N SER A 48 -0.19 45.44 27.30
CA SER A 48 0.69 46.36 26.57
C SER A 48 2.15 45.89 26.58
N SER A 49 2.87 46.24 25.52
CA SER A 49 4.31 46.10 25.31
C SER A 49 5.18 46.77 26.38
N THR A 50 6.21 46.07 26.87
CA THR A 50 7.52 46.69 27.11
C THR A 50 8.64 45.67 26.94
N LYS A 51 9.52 45.89 25.95
CA LYS A 51 10.80 45.18 25.80
C LYS A 51 11.67 45.49 27.02
N LYS A 52 11.95 44.50 27.88
CA LYS A 52 13.13 44.53 28.75
C LYS A 52 13.96 43.27 28.54
N ARG A 53 15.15 43.53 28.03
CA ARG A 53 16.26 42.61 27.83
C ARG A 53 16.94 42.47 29.19
N THR A 54 16.86 41.29 29.80
CA THR A 54 17.61 40.96 31.01
C THR A 54 18.15 39.55 30.90
N ASN A 55 19.48 39.46 30.77
CA ASN A 55 20.24 38.25 31.04
C ASN A 55 20.09 37.89 32.52
N LYS A 56 19.74 36.64 32.85
CA LYS A 56 20.27 35.93 34.01
C LYS A 56 19.85 34.46 34.07
N THR A 57 20.88 33.64 34.22
CA THR A 57 20.96 32.35 34.95
C THR A 57 20.11 31.18 34.51
N GLU A 58 20.82 30.20 33.93
CA GLU A 58 20.53 28.78 33.94
C GLU A 58 20.07 28.32 35.34
N ILE A 59 18.85 27.81 35.44
CA ILE A 59 18.43 26.58 36.11
C ILE A 59 16.97 26.38 35.68
N GLY A 60 16.71 25.33 34.91
CA GLY A 60 15.37 24.99 34.45
C GLY A 60 15.42 23.80 33.52
N CYS A 61 15.23 22.60 34.08
CA CYS A 61 15.10 21.35 33.35
C CYS A 61 14.06 21.49 32.22
N HIS A 62 14.50 21.65 30.97
CA HIS A 62 13.64 21.51 29.81
C HIS A 62 13.27 20.03 29.67
N THR A 63 12.25 19.59 30.40
CA THR A 63 11.61 18.30 30.15
C THR A 63 11.05 18.31 28.73
N ALA A 64 11.67 17.53 27.84
CA ALA A 64 11.21 17.38 26.46
C ALA A 64 9.90 16.56 26.45
N LEU A 65 8.77 17.21 26.76
CA LEU A 65 7.44 16.62 26.85
C LEU A 65 7.08 15.81 25.59
N PHE A 66 7.53 16.25 24.42
CA PHE A 66 7.32 15.57 23.14
C PHE A 66 8.48 14.63 22.79
N THR A 67 8.64 13.57 23.57
CA THR A 67 9.53 12.46 23.23
C THR A 67 9.04 11.70 21.99
N LYS A 68 9.89 10.84 21.42
CA LYS A 68 9.50 9.94 20.33
C LYS A 68 8.30 9.06 20.70
N HIS A 69 8.20 8.64 21.96
CA HIS A 69 7.10 7.82 22.45
C HIS A 69 5.78 8.60 22.49
N VAL A 70 5.79 9.82 23.04
CA VAL A 70 4.61 10.68 23.13
C VAL A 70 4.12 11.06 21.73
N THR A 71 5.02 11.48 20.85
CA THR A 71 4.68 11.83 19.46
C THR A 71 4.13 10.63 18.67
N SER A 72 4.67 9.43 18.88
CA SER A 72 4.17 8.20 18.26
C SER A 72 2.78 7.80 18.78
N ALA A 73 2.52 7.95 20.08
CA ALA A 73 1.21 7.68 20.67
C ALA A 73 0.14 8.62 20.13
N LEU A 74 0.44 9.92 20.00
CA LEU A 74 -0.47 10.90 19.41
C LEU A 74 -0.78 10.60 17.93
N ASP A 75 0.21 10.12 17.17
CA ASP A 75 0.02 9.73 15.77
C ASP A 75 -0.83 8.46 15.62
N ARG A 76 -0.59 7.42 16.44
CA ARG A 76 -1.38 6.18 16.42
C ARG A 76 -2.84 6.41 16.74
N ASN A 77 -3.12 7.32 17.67
CA ASN A 77 -4.48 7.69 18.08
C ASN A 77 -5.10 8.81 17.23
N GLN A 78 -4.44 9.20 16.13
CA GLN A 78 -4.91 10.24 15.19
C GLN A 78 -5.26 11.59 15.86
N THR A 79 -4.65 11.88 17.02
CA THR A 79 -4.92 13.09 17.80
C THR A 79 -4.41 14.32 17.04
N SER A 80 -5.25 15.34 16.87
CA SER A 80 -4.84 16.59 16.23
C SER A 80 -3.86 17.37 17.12
N ASP A 81 -3.08 18.30 16.54
CA ASP A 81 -2.16 19.14 17.33
C ASP A 81 -2.91 20.01 18.36
N ARG A 82 -4.18 20.36 18.10
CA ARG A 82 -5.03 21.14 19.01
C ARG A 82 -5.57 20.28 20.16
N GLU A 83 -6.00 19.05 19.87
CA GLU A 83 -6.42 18.10 20.91
C GLU A 83 -5.25 17.65 21.77
N ALA A 84 -4.08 17.42 21.17
CA ALA A 84 -2.85 17.12 21.91
C ALA A 84 -2.50 18.24 22.89
N LEU A 85 -2.61 19.51 22.46
CA LEU A 85 -2.42 20.65 23.36
C LEU A 85 -3.44 20.65 24.51
N ARG A 86 -4.72 20.43 24.20
CA ARG A 86 -5.82 20.38 25.19
C ARG A 86 -5.68 19.24 26.20
N LEU A 87 -5.07 18.13 25.81
CA LEU A 87 -4.84 16.99 26.70
C LEU A 87 -3.60 17.17 27.56
N MET A 88 -2.52 17.74 27.01
CA MET A 88 -1.23 17.80 27.70
C MET A 88 -1.20 18.84 28.82
N ILE A 89 -1.94 19.95 28.68
CA ILE A 89 -2.00 21.00 29.70
C ILE A 89 -2.61 20.47 31.02
N PRO A 90 -3.81 19.85 31.04
CA PRO A 90 -4.37 19.27 32.26
C PRO A 90 -3.57 18.09 32.81
N ILE A 91 -3.00 17.24 31.94
CA ILE A 91 -2.20 16.09 32.38
C ILE A 91 -0.93 16.56 33.11
N ALA A 92 -0.26 17.58 32.59
CA ALA A 92 0.93 18.10 33.25
C ALA A 92 0.58 18.77 34.59
N ALA A 93 -0.55 19.49 34.67
CA ALA A 93 -1.07 20.01 35.93
C ALA A 93 -1.34 18.90 36.96
N ALA A 94 -1.98 17.81 36.53
CA ALA A 94 -2.29 16.66 37.39
C ALA A 94 -1.02 15.93 37.89
N LEU A 95 0.07 16.00 37.12
CA LEU A 95 1.39 15.47 37.48
C LEU A 95 2.22 16.45 38.32
N GLY A 96 1.64 17.57 38.75
CA GLY A 96 2.30 18.56 39.63
C GLY A 96 3.21 19.54 38.89
N HIS A 97 3.15 19.62 37.56
CA HIS A 97 3.87 20.63 36.78
C HIS A 97 3.01 21.89 36.60
N ASP A 98 3.60 23.07 36.77
CA ASP A 98 2.93 24.34 36.47
C ASP A 98 2.68 24.47 34.95
N PRO A 99 1.42 24.54 34.49
CA PRO A 99 1.10 24.69 33.08
C PRO A 99 1.70 25.93 32.42
N SER A 100 1.93 27.00 33.18
CA SER A 100 2.52 28.24 32.67
C SER A 100 4.02 28.10 32.34
N SER A 101 4.69 27.12 32.95
CA SER A 101 6.09 26.79 32.72
C SER A 101 6.31 25.92 31.47
N LEU A 102 5.25 25.28 30.96
CA LEU A 102 5.29 24.45 29.77
C LEU A 102 5.23 25.34 28.53
N THR A 103 6.37 25.56 27.88
CA THR A 103 6.45 26.26 26.58
C THR A 103 5.94 25.37 25.44
N VAL A 104 4.66 24.99 25.50
CA VAL A 104 3.99 24.10 24.56
C VAL A 104 2.96 24.90 23.75
N SER A 105 3.27 25.10 22.47
CA SER A 105 2.34 25.68 21.50
C SER A 105 1.96 24.65 20.45
N ARG A 106 0.82 24.84 19.77
CA ARG A 106 0.43 24.02 18.60
C ARG A 106 1.59 23.88 17.60
N SER A 107 2.32 24.96 17.34
CA SER A 107 3.48 24.98 16.44
C SER A 107 4.66 24.16 16.97
N THR A 108 4.89 24.15 18.29
CA THR A 108 5.91 23.30 18.92
C THR A 108 5.56 21.82 18.79
N ILE A 109 4.30 21.45 19.01
CA ILE A 109 3.79 20.07 18.84
C ILE A 109 3.96 19.64 17.38
N GLN A 110 3.54 20.49 16.44
CA GLN A 110 3.65 20.22 15.00
C GLN A 110 5.10 19.99 14.58
N ARG A 111 6.04 20.83 15.04
CA ARG A 111 7.47 20.69 14.76
C ARG A 111 8.06 19.41 15.36
N ALA A 112 7.74 19.10 16.61
CA ALA A 112 8.20 17.88 17.28
C ALA A 112 7.68 16.61 16.57
N ARG A 113 6.40 16.58 16.19
CA ARG A 113 5.80 15.49 15.41
C ARG A 113 6.41 15.39 14.01
N LYS A 114 6.66 16.53 13.33
CA LYS A 114 7.34 16.54 12.02
C LYS A 114 8.76 15.97 12.12
N LYS A 115 9.52 16.36 13.15
CA LYS A 115 10.87 15.84 13.43
C LYS A 115 10.86 14.35 13.79
N ALA A 116 9.89 13.90 14.58
CA ALA A 116 9.73 12.49 14.92
C ALA A 116 9.36 11.63 13.70
N ARG A 117 8.52 12.15 12.79
CA ARG A 117 8.19 11.48 11.51
C ARG A 117 9.38 11.43 10.54
N THR A 118 10.31 12.37 10.60
CA THR A 118 11.54 12.30 9.77
C THR A 118 12.57 11.31 10.31
N VAL A 119 12.55 11.00 11.61
CA VAL A 119 13.56 10.16 12.29
C VAL A 119 13.04 8.74 12.63
N GLY A 120 11.73 8.56 12.78
CA GLY A 120 11.11 7.31 13.26
C GLY A 120 10.19 6.61 12.26
N THR A 121 9.89 7.23 11.13
CA THR A 121 9.28 6.55 9.98
C THR A 121 10.23 6.78 8.83
N GLY A 122 10.65 5.69 8.16
CA GLY A 122 11.32 5.79 6.87
C GLY A 122 10.60 6.86 6.06
N GLY A 123 11.38 7.83 5.55
CA GLY A 123 10.86 9.03 4.94
C GLY A 123 9.70 8.69 4.02
N LYS A 124 8.72 9.59 3.90
CA LYS A 124 7.75 9.53 2.81
C LYS A 124 8.52 9.69 1.49
N HIS A 125 9.21 8.65 1.07
CA HIS A 125 9.67 8.46 -0.28
C HIS A 125 8.41 8.43 -1.13
N PRO A 126 8.35 9.23 -2.21
CA PRO A 126 7.20 9.20 -3.08
C PRO A 126 7.09 7.78 -3.64
N LYS A 127 5.97 7.10 -3.37
CA LYS A 127 5.52 5.98 -4.21
C LYS A 127 5.62 6.50 -5.66
N ALA A 128 6.17 5.75 -6.61
CA ALA A 128 6.39 6.23 -7.99
C ALA A 128 5.19 7.04 -8.56
N PHE A 129 3.97 6.57 -8.28
CA PHE A 129 2.74 7.31 -8.58
C PHE A 129 2.66 8.72 -7.97
N SER A 130 3.00 8.90 -6.70
CA SER A 130 3.03 10.20 -6.03
C SER A 130 4.13 11.13 -6.53
N LEU A 131 5.22 10.58 -7.09
CA LEU A 131 6.24 11.38 -7.74
C LEU A 131 5.67 12.01 -9.02
N CYS A 132 4.97 11.20 -9.82
CA CYS A 132 4.37 11.65 -11.08
C CYS A 132 3.12 12.51 -10.88
N CYS A 133 2.17 12.03 -10.08
CA CYS A 133 0.82 12.61 -9.96
C CYS A 133 0.62 13.45 -8.68
N GLY A 134 1.67 13.61 -7.87
CA GLY A 134 1.62 14.35 -6.61
C GLY A 134 1.00 13.55 -5.44
N PRO A 135 1.20 14.02 -4.19
CA PRO A 135 0.57 13.42 -3.02
C PRO A 135 -0.94 13.71 -3.03
N SER A 136 -1.77 12.68 -2.83
CA SER A 136 -3.21 12.88 -2.60
C SER A 136 -3.55 12.58 -1.15
N LYS A 137 -4.31 13.49 -0.53
CA LYS A 137 -4.88 13.36 0.83
C LYS A 137 -6.34 12.90 0.80
N SER A 138 -6.98 12.90 -0.37
CA SER A 138 -8.38 12.50 -0.56
C SER A 138 -8.46 10.98 -0.77
N PRO A 139 -9.47 10.25 -0.25
CA PRO A 139 -9.60 8.81 -0.49
C PRO A 139 -9.68 8.43 -1.98
N ASN A 140 -10.08 9.36 -2.84
CA ASN A 140 -10.15 9.19 -4.29
C ASN A 140 -9.07 10.03 -5.00
N ILE A 141 -8.53 9.48 -6.10
CA ILE A 141 -7.60 10.19 -6.98
C ILE A 141 -8.42 10.91 -8.07
N PRO A 142 -8.37 12.25 -8.19
CA PRO A 142 -9.28 13.03 -9.05
C PRO A 142 -9.29 12.59 -10.52
N ILE A 143 -8.12 12.36 -11.13
CA ILE A 143 -8.02 11.93 -12.53
C ILE A 143 -8.72 10.59 -12.76
N PHE A 144 -8.64 9.66 -11.81
CA PHE A 144 -9.29 8.35 -11.88
C PHE A 144 -10.81 8.47 -11.72
N LYS A 145 -11.26 9.35 -10.83
CA LYS A 145 -12.70 9.62 -10.66
C LYS A 145 -13.30 10.19 -11.95
N ARG A 146 -12.67 11.23 -12.51
CA ARG A 146 -13.10 11.84 -13.78
C ARG A 146 -13.14 10.80 -14.91
N PHE A 147 -12.11 9.95 -15.02
CA PHE A 147 -12.08 8.92 -16.05
C PHE A 147 -13.19 7.88 -15.88
N LYS A 148 -13.45 7.45 -14.63
CA LYS A 148 -14.53 6.51 -14.33
C LYS A 148 -15.91 7.06 -14.71
N GLU A 149 -16.16 8.34 -14.46
CA GLU A 149 -17.41 9.03 -14.79
C GLU A 149 -17.68 9.12 -16.30
N VAL A 150 -16.64 9.02 -17.14
CA VAL A 150 -16.79 9.10 -18.60
C VAL A 150 -16.63 7.76 -19.32
N TRP A 151 -16.39 6.67 -18.59
CA TRP A 151 -16.05 5.35 -19.15
C TRP A 151 -17.04 4.86 -20.21
N GLU A 152 -18.34 4.98 -19.95
CA GLU A 152 -19.40 4.52 -20.88
C GLU A 152 -19.40 5.26 -22.23
N ARG A 153 -18.74 6.43 -22.30
CA ARG A 153 -18.62 7.24 -23.51
C ARG A 153 -17.32 6.99 -24.27
N ILE A 154 -16.35 6.29 -23.68
CA ILE A 154 -15.04 6.02 -24.30
C ILE A 154 -15.21 5.02 -25.46
N LYS A 155 -14.66 5.37 -26.62
CA LYS A 155 -14.59 4.48 -27.78
C LYS A 155 -13.45 3.48 -27.60
N LEU A 156 -13.79 2.22 -27.37
CA LEU A 156 -12.83 1.19 -26.94
C LEU A 156 -11.90 0.68 -28.07
N ASP A 157 -12.25 0.95 -29.32
CA ASP A 157 -11.47 0.67 -30.53
C ASP A 157 -10.42 1.75 -30.82
N ASN A 158 -10.60 2.96 -30.30
CA ASN A 158 -9.70 4.09 -30.50
C ASN A 158 -8.71 4.26 -29.33
N PHE A 159 -7.68 3.42 -29.29
CA PHE A 159 -6.61 3.47 -28.29
C PHE A 159 -5.22 3.67 -28.93
N SER A 160 -4.24 4.07 -28.13
CA SER A 160 -2.87 4.32 -28.59
C SER A 160 -1.83 3.81 -27.62
N LYS A 161 -0.87 3.05 -28.17
CA LYS A 161 0.27 2.49 -27.42
C LYS A 161 1.21 3.57 -26.85
N LEU A 162 2.15 3.12 -26.03
CA LEU A 162 3.22 3.94 -25.50
C LEU A 162 4.24 4.30 -26.59
N GLU A 163 4.64 5.56 -26.62
CA GLU A 163 5.73 6.04 -27.45
C GLU A 163 7.05 5.84 -26.72
N LEU A 164 7.67 4.69 -27.01
CA LEU A 164 8.95 4.25 -26.45
C LEU A 164 10.13 4.72 -27.32
N THR A 165 11.29 4.88 -26.67
CA THR A 165 12.57 5.19 -27.31
C THR A 165 13.41 3.91 -27.40
N SER A 166 14.40 3.88 -28.29
CA SER A 166 15.29 2.71 -28.45
C SER A 166 16.02 2.30 -27.16
N SER A 167 16.28 3.24 -26.25
CA SER A 167 16.83 2.97 -24.91
C SER A 167 15.96 2.06 -24.03
N THR A 168 14.71 1.80 -24.41
CA THR A 168 13.76 0.97 -23.65
C THR A 168 13.48 -0.39 -24.29
N ASP A 169 14.09 -0.69 -25.45
CA ASP A 169 13.78 -1.88 -26.24
C ASP A 169 14.08 -3.17 -25.46
N ASP A 170 15.24 -3.26 -24.81
CA ASP A 170 15.60 -4.42 -23.97
C ASP A 170 14.57 -4.68 -22.86
N PHE A 171 14.10 -3.63 -22.18
CA PHE A 171 13.07 -3.77 -21.14
C PHE A 171 11.72 -4.20 -21.72
N ARG A 172 11.36 -3.65 -22.88
CA ARG A 172 10.11 -3.99 -23.58
C ARG A 172 10.13 -5.46 -23.99
N GLU A 173 11.17 -5.90 -24.67
CA GLU A 173 11.31 -7.28 -25.15
C GLU A 173 11.34 -8.26 -23.99
N ASN A 174 12.11 -7.98 -22.93
CA ASN A 174 12.13 -8.82 -21.73
C ASN A 174 10.75 -8.95 -21.08
N THR A 175 10.01 -7.84 -20.98
CA THR A 175 8.69 -7.83 -20.38
C THR A 175 7.69 -8.60 -21.23
N VAL A 176 7.61 -8.30 -22.53
CA VAL A 176 6.66 -8.95 -23.45
C VAL A 176 6.92 -10.46 -23.53
N SER A 177 8.18 -10.87 -23.66
CA SER A 177 8.57 -12.29 -23.67
C SER A 177 8.17 -12.99 -22.37
N PHE A 178 8.46 -12.37 -21.23
CA PHE A 178 8.09 -12.90 -19.92
C PHE A 178 6.57 -13.05 -19.76
N LEU A 179 5.80 -12.01 -20.11
CA LEU A 179 4.34 -12.01 -19.95
C LEU A 179 3.66 -13.02 -20.87
N THR A 180 4.15 -13.18 -22.10
CA THR A 180 3.65 -14.20 -23.05
C THR A 180 3.84 -15.59 -22.47
N ASN A 181 5.06 -15.91 -22.02
CA ASN A 181 5.36 -17.21 -21.40
C ASN A 181 4.55 -17.44 -20.11
N PHE A 182 4.34 -16.40 -19.31
CA PHE A 182 3.58 -16.51 -18.06
C PHE A 182 2.12 -16.88 -18.31
N VAL A 183 1.48 -16.29 -19.32
CA VAL A 183 0.09 -16.60 -19.70
C VAL A 183 -0.02 -18.02 -20.26
N ASP A 184 0.92 -18.45 -21.10
CA ASP A 184 0.91 -19.79 -21.69
C ASP A 184 1.10 -20.90 -20.65
N LEU A 185 1.91 -20.66 -19.60
CA LEU A 185 2.22 -21.64 -18.56
C LEU A 185 1.17 -21.72 -17.45
N LYS A 186 0.37 -20.67 -17.21
CA LYS A 186 -0.57 -20.61 -16.07
C LYS A 186 -2.00 -20.85 -16.53
N SER A 187 -2.55 -22.01 -16.18
CA SER A 187 -3.92 -22.40 -16.48
C SER A 187 -5.00 -21.51 -15.85
N GLN A 188 -4.68 -20.80 -14.75
CA GLN A 188 -5.59 -19.87 -14.12
C GLN A 188 -4.80 -18.71 -13.49
N VAL A 189 -4.94 -17.53 -14.09
CA VAL A 189 -4.45 -16.27 -13.53
C VAL A 189 -5.63 -15.55 -12.87
N ARG A 190 -5.37 -14.83 -11.78
CA ARG A 190 -6.38 -14.02 -11.11
C ARG A 190 -6.83 -12.88 -12.02
N ASP A 191 -8.13 -12.58 -12.06
CA ASP A 191 -8.73 -11.64 -13.02
C ASP A 191 -8.06 -10.26 -13.10
N ASP A 192 -7.63 -9.70 -11.97
CA ASP A 192 -6.99 -8.37 -11.94
C ASP A 192 -5.49 -8.41 -12.33
N TYR A 193 -4.83 -9.56 -12.20
CA TYR A 193 -3.51 -9.80 -12.77
C TYR A 193 -3.60 -10.05 -14.26
N GLU A 194 -4.58 -10.84 -14.70
CA GLU A 194 -4.88 -11.03 -16.10
C GLU A 194 -5.14 -9.68 -16.78
N GLU A 195 -5.98 -8.83 -16.18
CA GLU A 195 -6.21 -7.47 -16.68
C GLU A 195 -4.93 -6.65 -16.76
N LEU A 196 -4.09 -6.68 -15.71
CA LEU A 196 -2.83 -5.96 -15.73
C LEU A 196 -1.90 -6.46 -16.84
N ILE A 197 -1.81 -7.77 -17.03
CA ILE A 197 -0.97 -8.40 -18.06
C ILE A 197 -1.46 -7.99 -19.45
N GLU A 198 -2.74 -8.16 -19.74
CA GLU A 198 -3.35 -7.78 -21.02
C GLU A 198 -3.13 -6.29 -21.32
N LEU A 199 -3.37 -5.41 -20.34
CA LEU A 199 -3.16 -3.97 -20.50
C LEU A 199 -1.70 -3.62 -20.73
N THR A 200 -0.76 -4.28 -20.03
CA THR A 200 0.68 -4.09 -20.22
C THR A 200 1.13 -4.56 -21.61
N MET A 201 0.61 -5.70 -22.08
CA MET A 201 0.87 -6.21 -23.42
C MET A 201 0.35 -5.23 -24.51
N ILE A 202 -0.89 -4.74 -24.37
CA ILE A 202 -1.48 -3.76 -25.29
C ILE A 202 -0.69 -2.46 -25.31
N ILE A 203 -0.33 -1.90 -24.16
CA ILE A 203 0.34 -0.59 -24.08
C ILE A 203 1.78 -0.65 -24.62
N LEU A 204 2.44 -1.81 -24.52
CA LEU A 204 3.75 -2.08 -25.12
C LEU A 204 3.67 -2.43 -26.62
N GLY A 205 2.47 -2.55 -27.19
CA GLY A 205 2.25 -2.76 -28.62
C GLY A 205 2.22 -4.22 -29.07
N ASP A 206 2.04 -5.16 -28.13
CA ASP A 206 1.87 -6.61 -28.38
C ASP A 206 0.49 -7.07 -27.86
N PRO A 207 -0.64 -6.56 -28.40
CA PRO A 207 -1.96 -6.87 -27.87
C PRO A 207 -2.32 -8.36 -28.05
N PRO A 208 -3.13 -8.94 -27.15
CA PRO A 208 -3.69 -10.28 -27.34
C PRO A 208 -4.63 -10.31 -28.55
N LYS A 209 -4.87 -11.52 -29.09
CA LYS A 209 -5.75 -11.74 -30.27
C LYS A 209 -7.15 -11.14 -30.10
N THR A 210 -7.70 -11.24 -28.89
CA THR A 210 -8.99 -10.65 -28.54
C THR A 210 -8.78 -9.77 -27.31
N ILE A 211 -9.19 -8.50 -27.41
CA ILE A 211 -9.06 -7.54 -26.31
C ILE A 211 -10.39 -7.44 -25.58
N HIS A 212 -10.38 -7.74 -24.28
CA HIS A 212 -11.53 -7.59 -23.41
C HIS A 212 -11.33 -6.40 -22.46
N TRP A 213 -12.07 -5.31 -22.68
CA TRP A 213 -11.98 -4.12 -21.84
C TRP A 213 -12.87 -4.26 -20.61
N ARG A 214 -12.26 -4.47 -19.43
CA ARG A 214 -12.96 -4.43 -18.15
C ARG A 214 -13.28 -2.97 -17.77
N ALA A 215 -14.39 -2.72 -17.09
CA ALA A 215 -14.71 -1.38 -16.58
C ALA A 215 -13.77 -0.97 -15.43
N PRO A 216 -13.47 0.33 -15.23
CA PRO A 216 -12.62 0.79 -14.13
C PRO A 216 -13.19 0.44 -12.75
N GLY A 217 -12.49 -0.41 -12.00
CA GLY A 217 -12.88 -0.87 -10.67
C GLY A 217 -12.74 0.17 -9.56
N PRO A 218 -13.10 -0.12 -8.30
CA PRO A 218 -12.91 0.80 -7.18
C PRO A 218 -11.43 1.08 -6.89
N VAL A 219 -11.02 2.35 -6.78
CA VAL A 219 -9.65 2.72 -6.39
C VAL A 219 -9.58 3.09 -4.92
N HIS A 220 -8.69 2.42 -4.19
CA HIS A 220 -8.28 2.80 -2.84
C HIS A 220 -6.77 3.12 -2.83
N HIS A 221 -6.34 4.06 -1.99
CA HIS A 221 -4.94 4.51 -1.94
C HIS A 221 -3.92 3.41 -1.65
N ALA A 222 -4.34 2.38 -0.92
CA ALA A 222 -3.50 1.26 -0.51
C ALA A 222 -3.12 0.34 -1.67
N ARG A 223 -3.92 0.29 -2.75
CA ARG A 223 -3.76 -0.67 -3.84
C ARG A 223 -2.91 -0.10 -4.96
N TRP A 224 -1.67 -0.55 -5.07
CA TRP A 224 -0.75 -0.02 -6.07
C TRP A 224 -1.15 -0.44 -7.49
N MET A 225 -1.48 -1.72 -7.69
CA MET A 225 -1.87 -2.26 -9.00
C MET A 225 -3.07 -1.55 -9.62
N ALA A 226 -4.09 -1.24 -8.83
CA ALA A 226 -5.24 -0.49 -9.30
C ALA A 226 -4.84 0.87 -9.89
N LYS A 227 -3.80 1.53 -9.34
CA LYS A 227 -3.29 2.80 -9.90
C LYS A 227 -2.64 2.59 -11.25
N LEU A 228 -1.88 1.50 -11.43
CA LEU A 228 -1.26 1.18 -12.71
C LEU A 228 -2.30 0.82 -13.77
N ILE A 229 -3.27 -0.04 -13.44
CA ILE A 229 -4.39 -0.38 -14.35
C ILE A 229 -5.12 0.88 -14.81
N TYR A 230 -5.49 1.76 -13.87
CA TYR A 230 -6.13 3.03 -14.21
C TYR A 230 -5.24 3.92 -15.09
N ALA A 231 -3.95 4.03 -14.74
CA ALA A 231 -3.03 4.86 -15.47
C ALA A 231 -2.83 4.37 -16.91
N ILE A 232 -2.69 3.05 -17.12
CA ILE A 232 -2.58 2.45 -18.45
C ILE A 232 -3.84 2.75 -19.26
N LYS A 233 -5.04 2.50 -18.71
CA LYS A 233 -6.30 2.79 -19.42
C LYS A 233 -6.44 4.25 -19.83
N ILE A 234 -6.18 5.17 -18.90
CA ILE A 234 -6.26 6.60 -19.20
C ILE A 234 -5.27 6.96 -20.32
N TYR A 235 -4.05 6.43 -20.26
CA TYR A 235 -3.05 6.71 -21.28
C TYR A 235 -3.43 6.11 -22.64
N LEU A 236 -3.98 4.89 -22.67
CA LEU A 236 -4.44 4.23 -23.90
C LEU A 236 -5.50 5.07 -24.62
N PHE A 237 -6.47 5.64 -23.90
CA PHE A 237 -7.59 6.39 -24.49
C PHE A 237 -7.39 7.92 -24.51
N ARG A 238 -6.16 8.41 -24.26
CA ARG A 238 -5.85 9.84 -24.06
C ARG A 238 -6.23 10.77 -25.22
N HIS A 239 -6.29 10.26 -26.45
CA HIS A 239 -6.52 11.08 -27.66
C HIS A 239 -7.98 11.44 -27.90
N GLN A 240 -8.92 10.86 -27.13
CA GLN A 240 -10.35 11.16 -27.18
C GLN A 240 -10.67 12.43 -26.36
N LYS A 241 -10.06 13.56 -26.75
CA LYS A 241 -10.05 14.83 -26.00
C LYS A 241 -11.45 15.41 -25.78
N GLU A 242 -12.39 15.08 -26.66
CA GLU A 242 -13.80 15.45 -26.57
C GLU A 242 -14.56 14.72 -25.46
N ILE A 243 -14.11 13.53 -25.06
CA ILE A 243 -14.68 12.74 -23.97
C ILE A 243 -13.88 12.93 -22.68
N PHE A 244 -12.56 12.87 -22.76
CA PHE A 244 -11.66 12.97 -21.61
C PHE A 244 -10.39 13.74 -21.96
N SER A 245 -10.30 14.97 -21.46
CA SER A 245 -9.14 15.83 -21.69
C SER A 245 -8.13 15.75 -20.55
N LEU A 246 -6.86 15.51 -20.91
CA LEU A 246 -5.72 15.62 -20.02
C LEU A 246 -5.03 16.97 -20.22
N THR A 247 -4.56 17.57 -19.13
CA THR A 247 -3.55 18.64 -19.25
C THR A 247 -2.23 18.06 -19.76
N ALA A 248 -1.43 18.86 -20.45
CA ALA A 248 -0.10 18.42 -20.93
C ALA A 248 0.79 17.86 -19.79
N LYS A 249 0.66 18.44 -18.59
CA LYS A 249 1.34 17.95 -17.38
C LYS A 249 0.81 16.59 -16.93
N GLU A 250 -0.51 16.40 -16.87
CA GLU A 250 -1.09 15.10 -16.50
C GLU A 250 -0.65 14.03 -17.49
N GLU A 251 -0.73 14.29 -18.80
CA GLU A 251 -0.34 13.32 -19.82
C GLU A 251 1.15 12.95 -19.74
N SER A 252 2.03 13.95 -19.60
CA SER A 252 3.48 13.73 -19.46
C SER A 252 3.82 12.90 -18.22
N GLN A 253 3.23 13.21 -17.07
CA GLN A 253 3.48 12.46 -15.83
C GLN A 253 2.85 11.07 -15.85
N LEU A 254 1.69 10.93 -16.50
CA LEU A 254 1.06 9.64 -16.71
C LEU A 254 1.91 8.74 -17.62
N LYS A 255 2.48 9.29 -18.70
CA LYS A 255 3.43 8.59 -19.58
C LYS A 255 4.58 8.01 -18.76
N ARG A 256 5.23 8.82 -17.92
CA ARG A 256 6.35 8.39 -17.07
C ARG A 256 5.96 7.23 -16.15
N PHE A 257 4.82 7.34 -15.47
CA PHE A 257 4.34 6.31 -14.54
C PHE A 257 3.95 5.02 -15.26
N VAL A 258 3.25 5.12 -16.39
CA VAL A 258 2.85 3.97 -17.22
C VAL A 258 4.07 3.27 -17.80
N GLN A 259 5.04 4.02 -18.32
CA GLN A 259 6.29 3.47 -18.85
C GLN A 259 7.04 2.67 -17.78
N PHE A 260 7.23 3.24 -16.59
CA PHE A 260 7.84 2.53 -15.46
C PHE A 260 7.06 1.25 -15.07
N GLY A 261 5.74 1.37 -14.94
CA GLY A 261 4.91 0.25 -14.52
C GLY A 261 4.86 -0.89 -15.53
N ALA A 262 4.79 -0.55 -16.82
CA ALA A 262 4.76 -1.50 -17.91
C ALA A 262 6.11 -2.18 -18.10
N LEU A 263 7.22 -1.43 -18.18
CA LEU A 263 8.55 -1.97 -18.50
C LEU A 263 9.24 -2.73 -17.37
N LEU A 264 8.84 -2.51 -16.11
CA LEU A 264 9.55 -3.07 -14.95
C LEU A 264 8.61 -3.72 -13.95
N TYR A 265 7.66 -2.94 -13.45
CA TYR A 265 7.00 -3.31 -12.21
C TYR A 265 5.94 -4.41 -12.39
N THR A 266 5.30 -4.48 -13.56
CA THR A 266 4.28 -5.51 -13.84
C THR A 266 4.84 -6.91 -13.62
N LYS A 267 6.05 -7.21 -14.14
CA LYS A 267 6.74 -8.49 -13.95
C LYS A 267 6.95 -8.80 -12.46
N SER A 268 7.58 -7.89 -11.73
CA SER A 268 7.83 -8.08 -10.29
C SER A 268 6.54 -8.25 -9.49
N TRP A 269 5.46 -7.56 -9.87
CA TRP A 269 4.19 -7.63 -9.16
C TRP A 269 3.47 -8.96 -9.34
N ILE A 270 3.41 -9.50 -10.56
CA ILE A 270 2.70 -10.77 -10.80
C ILE A 270 3.47 -11.98 -10.25
N GLN A 271 4.80 -11.87 -10.08
CA GLN A 271 5.62 -12.89 -9.42
C GLN A 271 5.62 -12.78 -7.89
N ALA A 272 5.25 -11.61 -7.33
CA ALA A 272 5.29 -11.36 -5.89
C ALA A 272 4.53 -12.38 -5.00
N PRO A 273 3.46 -13.05 -5.45
CA PRO A 273 2.82 -14.12 -4.66
C PRO A 273 3.59 -15.44 -4.61
N CYS A 274 4.62 -15.63 -5.44
CA CYS A 274 5.41 -16.85 -5.44
C CYS A 274 6.58 -16.74 -4.47
N ALA A 275 6.56 -17.52 -3.38
CA ALA A 275 7.56 -17.44 -2.33
C ALA A 275 8.97 -17.79 -2.84
N ALA A 276 9.08 -18.76 -3.74
CA ALA A 276 10.33 -19.20 -4.33
C ALA A 276 10.94 -18.12 -5.22
N GLU A 277 10.13 -17.42 -6.01
CA GLU A 277 10.61 -16.38 -6.94
C GLU A 277 10.88 -15.04 -6.24
N ALA A 278 10.32 -14.80 -5.06
CA ALA A 278 10.36 -13.50 -4.41
C ALA A 278 11.78 -12.95 -4.15
N PRO A 279 12.75 -13.72 -3.60
CA PRO A 279 14.10 -13.19 -3.38
C PRO A 279 14.82 -12.85 -4.70
N GLY A 280 14.75 -13.73 -5.70
CA GLY A 280 15.33 -13.49 -7.02
C GLY A 280 14.69 -12.29 -7.73
N GLY A 281 13.37 -12.19 -7.66
CA GLY A 281 12.58 -11.08 -8.22
C GLY A 281 12.90 -9.73 -7.57
N ASP A 282 13.07 -9.67 -6.25
CA ASP A 282 13.45 -8.46 -5.53
C ASP A 282 14.86 -7.99 -5.96
N LEU A 283 15.83 -8.90 -6.03
CA LEU A 283 17.19 -8.56 -6.46
C LEU A 283 17.24 -8.15 -7.94
N LEU A 284 16.49 -8.83 -8.80
CA LEU A 284 16.39 -8.49 -10.22
C LEU A 284 15.75 -7.10 -10.41
N LEU A 285 14.67 -6.80 -9.67
CA LEU A 285 14.04 -5.48 -9.72
C LEU A 285 15.03 -4.39 -9.29
N TRP A 286 15.84 -4.62 -8.25
CA TRP A 286 16.89 -3.69 -7.84
C TRP A 286 17.88 -3.40 -8.97
N LYS A 287 18.41 -4.45 -9.62
CA LYS A 287 19.36 -4.32 -10.75
C LYS A 287 18.73 -3.60 -11.94
N ASN A 288 17.50 -3.96 -12.30
CA ASN A 288 16.78 -3.32 -13.39
C ASN A 288 16.52 -1.83 -13.10
N LEU A 289 16.23 -1.47 -11.84
CA LEU A 289 16.11 -0.08 -11.44
C LEU A 289 17.43 0.69 -11.56
N GLN A 290 18.59 0.05 -11.37
CA GLN A 290 19.89 0.71 -11.60
C GLN A 290 20.06 1.07 -13.08
N GLN A 291 19.75 0.13 -13.98
CA GLN A 291 19.81 0.36 -15.42
C GLN A 291 18.79 1.43 -15.87
N TYR A 292 17.57 1.38 -15.32
CA TYR A 292 16.48 2.30 -15.66
C TYR A 292 16.74 3.76 -15.23
N GLN A 293 17.74 4.04 -14.41
CA GLN A 293 18.16 5.41 -14.07
C GLN A 293 18.53 6.23 -15.30
N SER A 294 19.05 5.58 -16.34
CA SER A 294 19.36 6.22 -17.63
C SER A 294 18.12 6.73 -18.38
N ILE A 295 16.94 6.16 -18.09
CA ILE A 295 15.66 6.47 -18.73
C ILE A 295 14.84 7.44 -17.87
N ASP A 296 14.68 7.13 -16.58
CA ASP A 296 14.03 8.01 -15.61
C ASP A 296 14.73 7.92 -14.25
N HIS A 297 15.67 8.83 -14.03
CA HIS A 297 16.49 8.90 -12.82
C HIS A 297 15.62 9.02 -11.54
N ASP A 298 14.65 9.94 -11.53
CA ASP A 298 13.88 10.24 -10.33
C ASP A 298 13.00 9.07 -9.90
N ILE A 299 12.30 8.43 -10.85
CA ILE A 299 11.47 7.25 -10.56
C ILE A 299 12.35 6.10 -10.06
N SER A 300 13.49 5.89 -10.71
CA SER A 300 14.41 4.81 -10.36
C SER A 300 14.92 4.95 -8.93
N ILE A 301 15.44 6.13 -8.57
CA ILE A 301 15.92 6.42 -7.21
C ILE A 301 14.79 6.32 -6.18
N ALA A 302 13.59 6.82 -6.51
CA ALA A 302 12.45 6.73 -5.61
C ALA A 302 12.02 5.27 -5.36
N ALA A 303 11.94 4.45 -6.41
CA ALA A 303 11.59 3.04 -6.32
C ALA A 303 12.67 2.22 -5.59
N GLN A 304 13.95 2.48 -5.87
CA GLN A 304 15.08 1.86 -5.18
C GLN A 304 15.03 2.09 -3.67
N LYS A 305 14.82 3.34 -3.24
CA LYS A 305 14.69 3.68 -1.81
C LYS A 305 13.52 2.95 -1.17
N ILE A 306 12.42 2.76 -1.88
CA ILE A 306 11.28 1.98 -1.37
C ILE A 306 11.68 0.51 -1.25
N LEU A 307 12.32 -0.08 -2.26
CA LEU A 307 12.72 -1.48 -2.26
C LEU A 307 13.72 -1.79 -1.13
N GLN A 308 14.72 -0.93 -0.91
CA GLN A 308 15.66 -1.02 0.22
C GLN A 308 14.96 -1.04 1.59
N ASN A 309 13.84 -0.31 1.71
CA ASN A 309 13.03 -0.32 2.92
C ASN A 309 12.12 -1.55 3.04
N HIS A 310 11.96 -2.37 2.00
CA HIS A 310 11.03 -3.51 1.94
C HIS A 310 11.72 -4.82 1.52
N MET A 311 12.99 -5.01 1.87
CA MET A 311 13.76 -6.22 1.58
C MET A 311 13.40 -7.41 2.48
N TRP A 312 12.12 -7.80 2.53
CA TRP A 312 11.68 -8.91 3.36
C TRP A 312 12.20 -10.25 2.85
N TYR A 313 12.26 -10.45 1.53
CA TYR A 313 12.72 -11.70 0.92
C TYR A 313 14.23 -11.78 0.76
N LEU A 314 14.91 -10.63 0.71
CA LEU A 314 16.37 -10.50 0.78
C LEU A 314 16.88 -10.44 2.22
N SER A 315 16.20 -11.09 3.17
CA SER A 315 16.72 -11.28 4.53
C SER A 315 17.55 -12.56 4.63
N ASP A 316 18.39 -12.64 5.64
CA ASP A 316 19.22 -13.83 5.91
C ASP A 316 18.43 -15.04 6.42
N GLU A 317 17.13 -14.90 6.67
CA GLU A 317 16.24 -16.03 6.91
C GLU A 317 15.59 -16.50 5.60
N THR A 318 15.06 -15.57 4.80
CA THR A 318 14.14 -15.90 3.69
C THR A 318 14.81 -16.05 2.33
N VAL A 319 16.07 -15.64 2.16
CA VAL A 319 16.72 -15.73 0.85
C VAL A 319 16.84 -17.18 0.35
N SER A 320 16.89 -18.17 1.26
CA SER A 320 16.90 -19.60 0.91
C SER A 320 15.63 -20.10 0.22
N LEU A 321 14.54 -19.33 0.23
CA LEU A 321 13.35 -19.66 -0.57
C LEU A 321 13.67 -19.74 -2.07
N ALA A 322 14.67 -18.96 -2.53
CA ALA A 322 15.15 -18.97 -3.91
C ALA A 322 15.79 -20.30 -4.35
N LEU A 323 16.13 -21.19 -3.42
CA LEU A 323 16.62 -22.53 -3.77
C LEU A 323 15.57 -23.36 -4.54
N PHE A 324 14.28 -23.05 -4.35
CA PHE A 324 13.16 -23.74 -4.97
C PHE A 324 12.60 -23.05 -6.21
N SER A 325 13.23 -21.94 -6.63
CA SER A 325 12.88 -21.22 -7.86
C SER A 325 13.39 -21.97 -9.08
N ASP A 326 12.59 -21.94 -10.16
CA ASP A 326 12.99 -22.46 -11.47
C ASP A 326 13.81 -21.43 -12.28
N GLU A 327 13.70 -20.14 -11.93
CA GLU A 327 14.41 -19.04 -12.58
C GLU A 327 15.82 -18.81 -12.02
N VAL A 328 16.08 -19.28 -10.79
CA VAL A 328 17.39 -19.11 -10.14
C VAL A 328 18.36 -20.19 -10.64
N SER A 329 19.44 -19.75 -11.27
CA SER A 329 20.46 -20.65 -11.84
C SER A 329 21.12 -21.57 -10.80
N PRO A 330 21.61 -22.76 -11.20
CA PRO A 330 22.39 -23.65 -10.34
C PRO A 330 23.57 -22.96 -9.65
N ILE A 331 24.30 -22.11 -10.37
CA ILE A 331 25.44 -21.36 -9.84
C ILE A 331 24.99 -20.44 -8.69
N GLU A 332 23.87 -19.76 -8.86
CA GLU A 332 23.33 -18.86 -7.84
C GLU A 332 22.79 -19.63 -6.63
N LYS A 333 22.14 -20.79 -6.86
CA LYS A 333 21.75 -21.73 -5.79
C LYS A 333 22.96 -22.19 -4.97
N GLN A 334 24.07 -22.48 -5.64
CA GLN A 334 25.31 -22.86 -4.96
C GLN A 334 25.87 -21.73 -4.09
N LYS A 335 25.83 -20.47 -4.56
CA LYS A 335 26.24 -19.31 -3.73
C LYS A 335 25.40 -19.17 -2.47
N ILE A 336 24.09 -19.42 -2.55
CA ILE A 336 23.20 -19.43 -1.36
C ILE A 336 23.65 -20.50 -0.37
N ILE A 337 23.97 -21.72 -0.84
CA ILE A 337 24.44 -22.82 0.01
C ILE A 337 25.77 -22.48 0.68
N THR A 338 26.73 -21.90 -0.05
CA THR A 338 28.00 -21.45 0.53
C THR A 338 27.77 -20.49 1.69
N GLY A 339 26.76 -19.62 1.59
CA GLY A 339 26.36 -18.71 2.67
C GLY A 339 25.90 -19.42 3.95
N PHE A 340 25.43 -20.67 3.92
CA PHE A 340 24.99 -21.39 5.12
C PHE A 340 26.13 -21.61 6.14
N GLY A 341 27.38 -21.58 5.68
CA GLY A 341 28.55 -21.65 6.56
C GLY A 341 28.85 -20.35 7.34
N ILE A 342 28.24 -19.23 6.94
CA ILE A 342 28.49 -17.92 7.54
C ILE A 342 27.65 -17.77 8.81
N GLU A 343 28.30 -17.42 9.92
CA GLU A 343 27.61 -17.09 11.17
C GLU A 343 26.81 -15.79 11.03
N PRO A 344 25.53 -15.79 11.44
CA PRO A 344 24.69 -14.61 11.33
C PRO A 344 25.07 -13.53 12.35
N SER A 345 24.85 -12.27 11.99
CA SER A 345 24.99 -11.11 12.88
C SER A 345 23.75 -10.96 13.81
N GLU A 346 23.42 -9.73 14.24
CA GLU A 346 22.17 -9.46 14.96
C GLU A 346 20.94 -9.74 14.07
N ARG A 347 19.82 -10.16 14.67
CA ARG A 347 18.63 -10.51 13.90
C ARG A 347 17.85 -9.27 13.45
N HIS A 348 17.72 -9.13 12.14
CA HIS A 348 16.86 -8.15 11.51
C HIS A 348 15.77 -8.83 10.68
N VAL A 349 14.58 -8.23 10.68
CA VAL A 349 13.42 -8.76 9.94
C VAL A 349 13.55 -8.55 8.43
N ARG A 350 14.40 -7.61 8.01
CA ARG A 350 14.64 -7.24 6.61
C ARG A 350 16.11 -7.43 6.30
N GLY A 351 16.42 -7.62 5.01
CA GLY A 351 17.78 -7.60 4.50
C GLY A 351 18.54 -6.32 4.83
N ASP A 352 19.87 -6.43 4.82
CA ASP A 352 20.76 -5.29 4.96
C ASP A 352 20.92 -4.55 3.61
N PRO A 353 20.50 -3.27 3.50
CA PRO A 353 20.62 -2.50 2.27
C PRO A 353 22.07 -2.29 1.82
N SER A 354 23.04 -2.40 2.74
CA SER A 354 24.46 -2.22 2.42
C SER A 354 24.95 -3.29 1.43
N LEU A 355 24.40 -4.51 1.49
CA LEU A 355 24.75 -5.63 0.61
C LEU A 355 24.39 -5.36 -0.85
N LEU A 356 23.38 -4.52 -1.11
CA LEU A 356 23.00 -4.11 -2.47
C LEU A 356 24.04 -3.22 -3.15
N GLN A 357 25.01 -2.68 -2.40
CA GLN A 357 26.10 -1.87 -2.94
C GLN A 357 27.33 -2.71 -3.33
N ILE A 358 27.31 -4.01 -3.05
CA ILE A 358 28.39 -4.92 -3.45
C ILE A 358 28.39 -5.04 -4.97
N GLU A 359 29.58 -4.92 -5.57
CA GLU A 359 29.78 -5.18 -6.99
C GLU A 359 29.39 -6.64 -7.30
N ASP A 360 28.61 -6.85 -8.35
CA ASP A 360 28.04 -8.16 -8.69
C ASP A 360 27.28 -8.84 -7.55
N VAL A 361 26.50 -8.05 -6.79
CA VAL A 361 25.62 -8.56 -5.73
C VAL A 361 24.80 -9.77 -6.22
N SER A 362 24.77 -10.77 -5.36
CA SER A 362 24.17 -12.09 -5.57
C SER A 362 23.32 -12.47 -4.36
N LEU A 363 22.37 -13.40 -4.54
CA LEU A 363 21.54 -13.93 -3.46
C LEU A 363 22.38 -14.57 -2.35
N GLY A 364 23.54 -15.13 -2.69
CA GLY A 364 24.47 -15.71 -1.72
C GLY A 364 24.98 -14.72 -0.67
N HIS A 365 25.10 -13.43 -1.01
CA HIS A 365 25.54 -12.40 -0.06
C HIS A 365 24.56 -12.18 1.10
N PHE A 366 23.29 -12.52 0.91
CA PHE A 366 22.28 -12.42 1.95
C PHE A 366 22.18 -13.71 2.78
N SER A 367 22.79 -14.81 2.34
CA SER A 367 22.61 -16.13 2.96
C SER A 367 23.54 -16.33 4.14
N THR A 368 23.00 -16.85 5.24
CA THR A 368 23.74 -17.20 6.47
C THR A 368 23.26 -18.54 7.01
N ARG A 369 23.80 -19.01 8.13
CA ARG A 369 23.27 -20.18 8.84
C ARG A 369 21.77 -20.06 9.18
N ARG A 370 21.23 -18.85 9.32
CA ARG A 370 19.76 -18.69 9.53
C ARG A 370 18.95 -19.13 8.32
N SER A 371 19.48 -18.96 7.11
CA SER A 371 18.83 -19.38 5.87
C SER A 371 18.65 -20.89 5.83
N GLN A 372 19.64 -21.64 6.32
CA GLN A 372 19.56 -23.10 6.49
C GLN A 372 18.55 -23.47 7.58
N ASN A 373 18.56 -22.77 8.72
CA ASN A 373 17.62 -23.02 9.83
C ASN A 373 16.16 -22.83 9.41
N LEU A 374 15.87 -21.94 8.45
CA LEU A 374 14.52 -21.80 7.89
C LEU A 374 14.04 -23.10 7.22
N LEU A 375 14.91 -23.81 6.48
CA LEU A 375 14.55 -25.07 5.84
C LEU A 375 14.11 -26.12 6.87
N THR A 376 14.86 -26.24 7.98
CA THR A 376 14.49 -27.11 9.11
C THR A 376 13.13 -26.71 9.71
N LYS A 377 12.90 -25.41 9.92
CA LYS A 377 11.61 -24.91 10.47
C LYS A 377 10.43 -25.18 9.54
N LEU A 378 10.66 -25.17 8.23
CA LEU A 378 9.68 -25.52 7.21
C LEU A 378 9.54 -27.04 6.99
N GLN A 379 10.25 -27.86 7.78
CA GLN A 379 10.25 -29.32 7.70
C GLN A 379 10.66 -29.81 6.30
N ILE A 380 11.67 -29.16 5.72
CA ILE A 380 12.26 -29.55 4.44
C ILE A 380 13.52 -30.36 4.73
N GLY A 381 13.60 -31.58 4.20
CA GLY A 381 14.76 -32.44 4.35
C GLY A 381 15.99 -31.87 3.63
N HIS A 382 17.18 -32.19 4.13
CA HIS A 382 18.43 -31.61 3.64
C HIS A 382 19.19 -32.51 2.66
N SER A 383 18.64 -33.66 2.27
CA SER A 383 19.37 -34.64 1.45
C SER A 383 19.79 -34.11 0.08
N PHE A 384 19.10 -33.10 -0.45
CA PHE A 384 19.48 -32.46 -1.71
C PHE A 384 20.70 -31.52 -1.56
N LEU A 385 20.97 -30.98 -0.37
CA LEU A 385 22.04 -30.00 -0.16
C LEU A 385 23.46 -30.58 -0.36
N VAL A 386 23.61 -31.91 -0.35
CA VAL A 386 24.88 -32.59 -0.63
C VAL A 386 25.05 -32.93 -2.12
N LEU A 387 24.02 -32.71 -2.94
CA LEU A 387 24.04 -32.97 -4.37
C LEU A 387 24.24 -31.67 -5.15
N PRO A 388 24.82 -31.73 -6.36
CA PRO A 388 24.82 -30.59 -7.29
C PRO A 388 23.39 -30.10 -7.58
N PRO A 389 23.14 -28.78 -7.69
CA PRO A 389 21.80 -28.24 -7.93
C PRO A 389 21.08 -28.77 -9.17
N GLU A 390 21.84 -29.21 -10.17
CA GLU A 390 21.33 -29.83 -11.40
C GLU A 390 20.60 -31.15 -11.12
N GLN A 391 20.94 -31.84 -10.03
CA GLN A 391 20.38 -33.15 -9.66
C GLN A 391 19.21 -33.03 -8.66
N TRP A 392 18.84 -31.82 -8.24
CA TRP A 392 17.84 -31.65 -7.18
C TRP A 392 16.43 -32.04 -7.61
N ASN A 393 16.09 -31.88 -8.89
CA ASN A 393 14.75 -32.20 -9.38
C ASN A 393 14.39 -33.68 -9.20
N ASP A 394 15.38 -34.58 -9.09
CA ASP A 394 15.19 -36.01 -8.84
C ASP A 394 15.19 -36.35 -7.35
N ASN A 395 15.58 -35.41 -6.48
CA ASN A 395 15.65 -35.62 -5.04
C ASN A 395 14.27 -35.46 -4.38
N THR A 396 13.86 -36.48 -3.61
CA THR A 396 12.54 -36.50 -2.97
C THR A 396 12.31 -35.41 -1.92
N ASP A 397 13.35 -35.02 -1.16
CA ASP A 397 13.23 -33.93 -0.18
C ASP A 397 13.13 -32.57 -0.87
N TYR A 398 13.86 -32.38 -1.97
CA TYR A 398 13.76 -31.17 -2.79
C TYR A 398 12.36 -31.02 -3.38
N GLN A 399 11.81 -32.08 -3.99
CA GLN A 399 10.45 -32.06 -4.56
C GLN A 399 9.40 -31.71 -3.48
N LYS A 400 9.49 -32.33 -2.31
CA LYS A 400 8.62 -32.00 -1.15
C LYS A 400 8.82 -30.56 -0.69
N GLY A 401 10.06 -30.10 -0.61
CA GLY A 401 10.38 -28.72 -0.26
C GLY A 401 9.77 -27.73 -1.25
N LYS A 402 9.96 -27.97 -2.56
CA LYS A 402 9.41 -27.16 -3.64
C LYS A 402 7.88 -27.05 -3.55
N GLN A 403 7.19 -28.17 -3.31
CA GLN A 403 5.75 -28.17 -3.08
C GLN A 403 5.37 -27.32 -1.86
N ARG A 404 6.03 -27.51 -0.71
CA ARG A 404 5.76 -26.73 0.51
C ARG A 404 5.94 -25.23 0.29
N ILE A 405 7.01 -24.82 -0.41
CA ILE A 405 7.27 -23.42 -0.71
C ILE A 405 6.20 -22.84 -1.64
N ASN A 406 5.76 -23.60 -2.64
CA ASN A 406 4.68 -23.17 -3.54
C ASN A 406 3.34 -22.98 -2.80
N ASP A 407 3.11 -23.75 -1.74
CA ASP A 407 1.91 -23.63 -0.91
C ASP A 407 1.97 -22.47 0.12
N LEU A 408 3.15 -21.84 0.30
CA LEU A 408 3.30 -20.71 1.22
C LEU A 408 2.51 -19.49 0.73
N ARG A 409 1.59 -19.02 1.58
CA ARG A 409 0.86 -17.76 1.32
C ARG A 409 1.76 -16.57 1.59
N VAL A 410 2.19 -15.92 0.52
CA VAL A 410 3.08 -14.76 0.58
C VAL A 410 2.32 -13.49 1.02
N VAL A 411 2.98 -12.67 1.84
CA VAL A 411 2.33 -11.63 2.66
C VAL A 411 1.83 -10.44 1.85
N ASN A 412 2.44 -10.11 0.71
CA ASN A 412 2.14 -8.84 0.03
C ASN A 412 0.68 -8.78 -0.47
N ASP A 413 0.23 -9.85 -1.14
CA ASP A 413 -1.16 -9.98 -1.58
C ASP A 413 -2.12 -10.23 -0.40
N THR A 414 -1.68 -10.97 0.61
CA THR A 414 -2.46 -11.25 1.81
C THR A 414 -2.71 -9.98 2.64
N ALA A 415 -1.77 -9.04 2.65
CA ALA A 415 -1.90 -7.76 3.33
C ALA A 415 -2.87 -6.83 2.59
N GLU A 416 -2.81 -6.73 1.26
CA GLU A 416 -3.81 -5.94 0.51
C GLU A 416 -5.23 -6.51 0.67
N ARG A 417 -5.37 -7.84 0.67
CA ARG A 417 -6.63 -8.53 0.96
C ARG A 417 -7.10 -8.29 2.39
N GLY A 418 -6.19 -8.39 3.35
CA GLY A 418 -6.46 -8.15 4.77
C GLY A 418 -6.96 -6.73 5.01
N VAL A 419 -6.30 -5.74 4.40
CA VAL A 419 -6.72 -4.33 4.48
C VAL A 419 -8.09 -4.12 3.84
N LYS A 420 -8.35 -4.63 2.63
CA LYS A 420 -9.67 -4.49 2.02
C LYS A 420 -10.77 -5.15 2.84
N LEU A 421 -10.53 -6.39 3.27
CA LEU A 421 -11.49 -7.14 4.07
C LEU A 421 -11.82 -6.36 5.34
N PHE A 422 -10.81 -5.79 6.01
CA PHE A 422 -11.01 -4.96 7.18
C PHE A 422 -11.71 -3.63 6.87
N GLU A 423 -11.40 -2.99 5.74
CA GLU A 423 -12.08 -1.76 5.31
C GLU A 423 -13.57 -1.98 5.03
N ASP A 424 -13.92 -3.08 4.35
CA ASP A 424 -15.30 -3.44 4.05
C ASP A 424 -16.04 -3.85 5.32
N TYR A 425 -15.41 -4.70 6.13
CA TYR A 425 -15.93 -5.10 7.44
C TYR A 425 -16.21 -3.89 8.35
N ASN A 426 -15.29 -2.91 8.38
CA ASN A 426 -15.44 -1.68 9.16
C ASN A 426 -16.63 -0.81 8.75
N ARG A 427 -17.21 -1.05 7.56
CA ARG A 427 -18.35 -0.29 7.01
C ARG A 427 -19.67 -1.06 7.06
N LEU A 428 -19.63 -2.39 7.15
CA LEU A 428 -20.79 -3.25 6.93
C LEU A 428 -21.64 -3.48 8.19
N LEU A 429 -21.03 -3.79 9.34
CA LEU A 429 -21.78 -4.36 10.47
C LEU A 429 -22.25 -3.30 11.48
N THR A 430 -21.34 -2.45 11.94
CA THR A 430 -21.65 -1.46 12.99
C THR A 430 -20.66 -0.30 12.95
N LYS A 431 -21.12 0.89 13.37
CA LYS A 431 -20.27 2.06 13.57
C LYS A 431 -19.77 2.17 15.02
N ASN A 432 -20.28 1.33 15.93
CA ASN A 432 -19.88 1.29 17.34
C ASN A 432 -18.56 0.53 17.51
N GLU A 433 -17.54 1.21 18.04
CA GLU A 433 -16.19 0.66 18.19
C GLU A 433 -16.14 -0.54 19.14
N LYS A 434 -16.93 -0.54 20.23
CA LYS A 434 -16.95 -1.67 21.18
C LYS A 434 -17.52 -2.94 20.53
N GLU A 435 -18.58 -2.78 19.75
CA GLU A 435 -19.18 -3.90 19.00
C GLU A 435 -18.23 -4.40 17.91
N LYS A 436 -17.51 -3.51 17.21
CA LYS A 436 -16.47 -3.91 16.24
C LYS A 436 -15.41 -4.79 16.88
N GLN A 437 -14.88 -4.38 18.03
CA GLN A 437 -13.85 -5.12 18.76
C GLN A 437 -14.36 -6.49 19.21
N PHE A 438 -15.60 -6.56 19.71
CA PHE A 438 -16.23 -7.82 20.09
C PHE A 438 -16.39 -8.76 18.88
N ILE A 439 -16.93 -8.27 17.77
CA ILE A 439 -17.16 -9.12 16.59
C ILE A 439 -15.82 -9.58 15.98
N LEU A 440 -14.74 -8.78 16.05
CA LEU A 440 -13.41 -9.21 15.62
C LEU A 440 -12.89 -10.41 16.43
N GLN A 441 -13.13 -10.41 17.75
CA GLN A 441 -12.78 -11.56 18.59
C GLN A 441 -13.61 -12.79 18.20
N VAL A 442 -14.89 -12.62 17.86
CA VAL A 442 -15.76 -13.70 17.37
C VAL A 442 -15.26 -14.26 16.03
N VAL A 443 -14.89 -13.40 15.08
CA VAL A 443 -14.35 -13.81 13.76
C VAL A 443 -13.04 -14.57 13.92
N GLU A 444 -12.14 -14.11 14.78
CA GLU A 444 -10.86 -14.79 15.05
C GLU A 444 -11.06 -16.14 15.74
N ALA A 445 -11.96 -16.22 16.72
CA ALA A 445 -12.34 -17.49 17.34
C ALA A 445 -12.93 -18.46 16.30
N ASN A 446 -13.79 -17.96 15.42
CA ASN A 446 -14.42 -18.76 14.37
C ASN A 446 -13.38 -19.28 13.34
N ARG A 447 -12.41 -18.45 12.92
CA ARG A 447 -11.31 -18.87 12.02
C ARG A 447 -10.44 -19.99 12.60
N LYS A 448 -10.31 -20.09 13.92
CA LYS A 448 -9.57 -21.17 14.58
C LYS A 448 -10.35 -22.48 14.61
N VAL A 449 -11.67 -22.41 14.53
CA VAL A 449 -12.58 -23.57 14.62
C VAL A 449 -12.99 -24.08 13.23
N ILE A 450 -13.15 -23.20 12.25
CA ILE A 450 -13.55 -23.58 10.88
C ILE A 450 -12.30 -23.78 9.99
N PRO A 451 -12.11 -24.97 9.38
CA PRO A 451 -11.01 -25.22 8.46
C PRO A 451 -11.03 -24.28 7.25
N ALA A 452 -9.87 -23.70 6.92
CA ALA A 452 -9.72 -22.82 5.76
C ALA A 452 -9.92 -23.50 4.39
N GLN A 453 -10.04 -24.83 4.37
CA GLN A 453 -10.43 -25.63 3.20
C GLN A 453 -11.95 -25.86 3.23
N THR A 454 -12.74 -24.83 2.94
CA THR A 454 -14.18 -24.96 2.82
C THR A 454 -14.59 -24.48 1.43
N THR A 455 -15.19 -25.36 0.63
CA THR A 455 -15.72 -24.99 -0.70
C THR A 455 -16.95 -24.09 -0.54
N LYS A 456 -17.24 -23.27 -1.57
CA LYS A 456 -18.44 -22.41 -1.62
C LYS A 456 -19.73 -23.21 -1.33
N LYS A 457 -19.78 -24.47 -1.76
CA LYS A 457 -20.89 -25.41 -1.52
C LYS A 457 -21.05 -25.76 -0.03
N SER A 458 -19.96 -26.05 0.67
CA SER A 458 -19.99 -26.34 2.12
C SER A 458 -20.38 -25.14 2.98
N VAL A 459 -20.03 -23.90 2.57
CA VAL A 459 -20.51 -22.69 3.25
C VAL A 459 -22.01 -22.50 3.03
N ILE A 460 -22.52 -22.69 1.82
CA ILE A 460 -23.95 -22.55 1.50
C ILE A 460 -24.78 -23.59 2.28
N CYS A 461 -24.32 -24.84 2.38
CA CYS A 461 -24.97 -25.86 3.20
C CYS A 461 -24.97 -25.52 4.69
N ALA A 462 -23.91 -24.91 5.22
CA ALA A 462 -23.82 -24.56 6.63
C ALA A 462 -24.70 -23.36 7.04
N VAL A 463 -25.08 -22.50 6.08
CA VAL A 463 -25.92 -21.31 6.32
C VAL A 463 -27.41 -21.60 6.05
N SER A 464 -27.73 -22.77 5.51
CA SER A 464 -29.10 -23.19 5.18
C SER A 464 -29.74 -24.10 6.25
N VAL A 465 -29.18 -24.11 7.46
CA VAL A 465 -29.75 -24.72 8.67
C VAL A 465 -30.05 -23.60 9.65
#